data_AF-A0A7C2LJ57-F1
#
_entry.id   AF-A0A7C2LJ57-F1
#
_cell.length_a   1.000
_cell.length_b   1.000
_cell.length_c   1.000
_cell.angle_alpha   90.00
_cell.angle_beta   90.00
_cell.angle_gamma   90.00
#
_symmetry.space_group_name_H-M   'P 1'
#
loop_
_entity.id
_entity.type
_entity.pdbx_description
1 polymer ?
#
loop_
_entity_poly.entity_id
_entity_poly.type
_entity_poly.pdbx_seq_one_letter_code
_entity_poly.pdbx_strand_id
1 'polypeptide(L)'
;MVNYLKNNASHISRKLGYRVDTDVLEGLLKSFQEILTDTDFGKTQLVHNDFVRGNILFSSEKIGDIYPITGIIDFEKMLVGSPLIDVGRTLAFLHVDCKYKSVEEINRYFIDEGYGKISVNSVLLQVYWYIDFWKFLQSNPYESLNDNEHFIRTVKLLEECKCIIADDSK
;
A
#
# COMPACT_ATOMS: atom_id res chain seq x y z
N MET A 1 -11.86 -3.82 10.67
CA MET A 1 -12.07 -3.08 9.41
C MET A 1 -13.41 -3.43 8.76
N VAL A 2 -13.61 -4.66 8.26
CA VAL A 2 -14.82 -5.04 7.50
C VAL A 2 -16.14 -4.73 8.21
N ASN A 3 -16.32 -5.15 9.47
CA ASN A 3 -17.56 -4.89 10.21
C ASN A 3 -17.87 -3.39 10.32
N TYR A 4 -16.84 -2.55 10.45
CA TYR A 4 -17.05 -1.10 10.44
C TYR A 4 -17.54 -0.65 9.07
N LEU A 5 -16.94 -1.13 7.99
CA LEU A 5 -17.33 -0.77 6.62
C LEU A 5 -18.78 -1.19 6.33
N LYS A 6 -19.19 -2.40 6.72
CA LYS A 6 -20.57 -2.90 6.62
C LYS A 6 -21.55 -2.00 7.40
N ASN A 7 -21.21 -1.68 8.64
CA ASN A 7 -22.11 -0.93 9.54
C ASN A 7 -22.16 0.59 9.24
N ASN A 8 -21.21 1.13 8.47
CA ASN A 8 -21.07 2.57 8.24
C ASN A 8 -21.05 2.94 6.74
N ALA A 9 -21.62 2.09 5.88
CA ALA A 9 -21.58 2.26 4.43
C ALA A 9 -22.03 3.66 3.96
N SER A 10 -23.12 4.18 4.53
CA SER A 10 -23.63 5.52 4.20
C SER A 10 -22.69 6.65 4.62
N HIS A 11 -22.04 6.51 5.78
CA HIS A 11 -21.04 7.47 6.25
C HIS A 11 -19.82 7.48 5.33
N ILE A 12 -19.33 6.30 4.95
CA ILE A 12 -18.17 6.13 4.07
C ILE A 12 -18.46 6.72 2.69
N SER A 13 -19.60 6.36 2.09
CA SER A 13 -20.05 6.92 0.82
C SER A 13 -20.11 8.45 0.87
N ARG A 14 -20.73 9.02 1.91
CA ARG A 14 -20.80 10.47 2.06
C ARG A 14 -19.43 11.14 2.17
N LYS A 15 -18.54 10.56 2.99
CA LYS A 15 -17.22 11.12 3.30
C LYS A 15 -16.22 10.97 2.15
N LEU A 16 -16.12 9.78 1.59
CA LEU A 16 -15.10 9.44 0.58
C LEU A 16 -15.64 9.52 -0.85
N GLY A 17 -16.95 9.44 -1.06
CA GLY A 17 -17.57 9.38 -2.39
C GLY A 17 -17.57 7.98 -3.00
N TYR A 18 -17.27 6.94 -2.21
CA TYR A 18 -17.12 5.57 -2.69
C TYR A 18 -17.87 4.57 -1.82
N ARG A 19 -18.38 3.52 -2.46
CA ARG A 19 -18.84 2.30 -1.80
C ARG A 19 -17.71 1.29 -1.79
N VAL A 20 -17.61 0.56 -0.69
CA VAL A 20 -16.64 -0.53 -0.55
C VAL A 20 -17.37 -1.85 -0.76
N ASP A 21 -16.85 -2.69 -1.66
CA ASP A 21 -17.31 -4.07 -1.77
C ASP A 21 -16.69 -4.88 -0.62
N THR A 22 -17.50 -5.12 0.41
CA THR A 22 -17.03 -5.78 1.62
C THR A 22 -16.78 -7.27 1.42
N ASP A 23 -17.40 -7.89 0.42
CA ASP A 23 -17.23 -9.32 0.13
C ASP A 23 -15.91 -9.54 -0.60
N VAL A 24 -15.57 -8.65 -1.54
CA VAL A 24 -14.24 -8.60 -2.17
C VAL A 24 -13.16 -8.39 -1.11
N LEU A 25 -13.35 -7.43 -0.20
CA LEU A 25 -12.39 -7.16 0.86
C LEU A 25 -12.21 -8.36 1.82
N GLU A 26 -13.28 -9.06 2.18
CA GLU A 26 -13.19 -10.28 3.00
C GLU A 26 -12.38 -11.37 2.28
N GLY A 27 -12.61 -11.55 0.98
CA GLY A 27 -11.83 -12.46 0.14
C GLY A 27 -10.33 -12.10 0.12
N LEU A 28 -10.02 -10.82 -0.10
CA LEU A 28 -8.64 -10.32 -0.11
C LEU A 28 -7.94 -10.54 1.24
N LEU A 29 -8.60 -10.24 2.36
CA LEU A 29 -8.03 -10.43 3.69
C LEU A 29 -7.76 -11.91 3.99
N LYS A 30 -8.64 -12.82 3.53
CA LYS A 30 -8.42 -14.26 3.65
C LYS A 30 -7.21 -14.71 2.83
N SER A 31 -7.14 -14.34 1.55
CA SER A 31 -5.99 -14.67 0.70
C SER A 31 -4.69 -14.04 1.20
N PHE A 32 -4.74 -12.85 1.80
CA PHE A 32 -3.59 -12.24 2.44
C PHE A 32 -3.09 -13.02 3.65
N GLN A 33 -4.00 -13.51 4.50
CA GLN A 33 -3.63 -14.42 5.59
C GLN A 33 -2.97 -15.70 5.05
N GLU A 34 -3.53 -16.29 4.00
CA GLU A 34 -2.96 -17.48 3.35
C GLU A 34 -1.54 -17.21 2.85
N ILE A 35 -1.31 -16.10 2.12
CA ILE A 35 0.01 -15.67 1.63
C ILE A 35 1.02 -15.47 2.78
N LEU A 36 0.59 -14.91 3.91
CA LEU A 36 1.45 -14.70 5.06
C LEU A 36 1.78 -15.99 5.82
N THR A 37 0.88 -16.98 5.77
CA THR A 37 1.08 -18.29 6.37
C THR A 37 1.80 -19.28 5.46
N ASP A 38 1.84 -19.02 4.16
CA ASP A 38 2.51 -19.86 3.19
C ASP A 38 4.03 -19.83 3.43
N THR A 39 4.54 -20.98 3.87
CA THR A 39 5.88 -21.17 4.42
C THR A 39 6.99 -21.14 3.38
N ASP A 40 6.67 -21.01 2.10
CA ASP A 40 7.65 -21.04 1.00
C ASP A 40 8.68 -19.90 1.04
N PHE A 41 8.46 -18.87 1.87
CA PHE A 41 9.46 -17.82 2.11
C PHE A 41 10.34 -18.04 3.34
N GLY A 42 10.13 -19.11 4.11
CA GLY A 42 11.09 -19.83 4.99
C GLY A 42 11.95 -19.09 6.01
N LYS A 43 11.93 -17.75 6.04
CA LYS A 43 12.79 -16.92 6.87
C LYS A 43 11.93 -15.79 7.41
N THR A 44 11.44 -15.98 8.62
CA THR A 44 10.98 -14.85 9.42
C THR A 44 12.19 -13.98 9.74
N GLN A 45 12.01 -12.68 9.58
CA GLN A 45 13.02 -11.69 9.93
C GLN A 45 12.34 -10.48 10.56
N LEU A 46 13.16 -9.56 11.07
CA LEU A 46 12.67 -8.24 11.41
C LEU A 46 12.22 -7.53 10.13
N VAL A 47 10.97 -7.10 10.12
CA VAL A 47 10.39 -6.27 9.08
C VAL A 47 9.99 -4.92 9.66
N HIS A 48 10.16 -3.87 8.89
CA HIS A 48 9.89 -2.49 9.28
C HIS A 48 8.39 -2.20 9.37
N ASN A 49 7.58 -2.83 8.52
CA ASN A 49 6.12 -2.71 8.42
C ASN A 49 5.60 -1.31 8.02
N ASP A 50 6.51 -0.37 7.78
CA ASP A 50 6.23 0.97 7.25
C ASP A 50 7.41 1.48 6.43
N PHE A 51 7.99 0.58 5.62
CA PHE A 51 9.13 0.88 4.78
C PHE A 51 8.69 1.72 3.57
N VAL A 52 8.50 3.02 3.78
CA VAL A 52 8.09 3.98 2.75
C VAL A 52 9.17 5.04 2.55
N ARG A 53 9.13 5.79 1.44
CA ARG A 53 10.15 6.81 1.12
C ARG A 53 10.39 7.80 2.27
N GLY A 54 9.35 8.17 3.01
CA GLY A 54 9.46 9.08 4.15
C GLY A 54 10.36 8.58 5.29
N ASN A 55 10.59 7.27 5.36
CA ASN A 55 11.38 6.61 6.41
C ASN A 55 12.78 6.21 5.92
N ILE A 56 13.17 6.63 4.71
CA ILE A 56 14.48 6.35 4.12
C ILE A 56 15.26 7.67 4.02
N LEU A 57 16.45 7.69 4.62
CA LEU A 57 17.36 8.81 4.51
C LEU A 57 18.30 8.60 3.33
N PHE A 58 18.39 9.64 2.50
CA PHE A 58 19.30 9.67 1.36
C PHE A 58 20.45 10.64 1.63
N SER A 59 21.63 10.33 1.10
CA SER A 59 22.77 11.23 1.08
C SER A 59 22.42 12.53 0.34
N SER A 60 23.00 13.65 0.76
CA SER A 60 22.99 14.89 -0.02
C SER A 60 23.92 14.82 -1.23
N GLU A 61 24.93 13.95 -1.18
CA GLU A 61 25.90 13.73 -2.25
C GLU A 61 25.47 12.56 -3.15
N LYS A 62 25.49 12.79 -4.45
CA LYS A 62 25.24 11.74 -5.45
C LYS A 62 26.51 10.93 -5.71
N ILE A 63 26.32 9.64 -5.96
CA ILE A 63 27.33 8.76 -6.56
C ILE A 63 26.77 8.31 -7.91
N GLY A 64 27.29 8.90 -9.01
CA GLY A 64 26.67 8.77 -10.33
C GLY A 64 25.28 9.40 -10.35
N ASP A 65 24.27 8.66 -10.80
CA ASP A 65 22.87 9.11 -10.85
C ASP A 65 22.05 8.74 -9.60
N ILE A 66 22.69 8.17 -8.58
CA ILE A 66 22.03 7.62 -7.39
C ILE A 66 22.36 8.48 -6.18
N TYR A 67 21.36 8.75 -5.35
CA TYR A 67 21.56 9.21 -3.98
C TYR A 67 21.66 7.98 -3.07
N PRO A 68 22.84 7.66 -2.49
CA PRO A 68 22.98 6.52 -1.60
C PRO A 68 22.04 6.60 -0.40
N ILE A 69 21.51 5.46 0.02
CA ILE A 69 20.75 5.36 1.29
C ILE A 69 21.75 5.45 2.44
N THR A 70 21.51 6.38 3.37
CA THR A 70 22.38 6.62 4.53
C THR A 70 21.77 6.10 5.83
N GLY A 71 20.46 5.86 5.86
CA GLY A 71 19.79 5.34 7.03
C GLY A 71 18.31 5.03 6.80
N ILE A 72 17.74 4.34 7.79
CA ILE A 72 16.31 4.02 7.89
C ILE A 72 15.88 4.49 9.28
N ILE A 73 14.70 5.11 9.38
CA ILE A 73 14.15 5.67 10.61
C ILE A 73 12.72 5.18 10.85
N ASP A 74 12.14 5.48 12.01
CA ASP A 74 10.75 5.17 12.36
C ASP A 74 10.44 3.67 12.51
N PHE A 75 11.17 3.02 13.42
CA PHE A 75 11.06 1.59 13.72
C PHE A 75 9.91 1.21 14.67
N GLU A 76 8.94 2.10 14.93
CA GLU A 76 7.89 1.88 15.93
C GLU A 76 6.91 0.75 15.57
N LYS A 77 6.81 0.39 14.28
CA LYS A 77 5.90 -0.64 13.75
C LYS A 77 6.58 -1.97 13.44
N MET A 78 7.86 -2.11 13.78
CA MET A 78 8.62 -3.32 13.49
C MET A 78 7.97 -4.57 14.09
N LEU A 79 8.07 -5.67 13.35
CA LEU A 79 7.63 -6.98 13.82
C LEU A 79 8.50 -8.09 13.22
N VAL A 80 8.36 -9.31 13.75
CA VAL A 80 8.97 -10.50 13.14
C VAL A 80 7.98 -11.08 12.13
N GLY A 81 8.37 -11.17 10.85
CA GLY A 81 7.48 -11.60 9.78
C GLY A 81 8.19 -11.92 8.47
N SER A 82 7.41 -12.15 7.42
CA SER A 82 7.91 -12.42 6.08
C SER A 82 8.49 -11.15 5.44
N PRO A 83 9.65 -11.22 4.74
CA PRO A 83 10.18 -10.10 3.95
C PRO A 83 9.16 -9.49 2.99
N LEU A 84 8.18 -10.29 2.53
CA LEU A 84 7.11 -9.84 1.66
C LEU A 84 6.29 -8.70 2.26
N ILE A 85 6.21 -8.59 3.58
CA ILE A 85 5.49 -7.50 4.25
C ILE A 85 6.10 -6.15 3.85
N ASP A 86 7.41 -5.98 4.01
CA ASP A 86 8.08 -4.73 3.62
C ASP A 86 8.08 -4.54 2.11
N VAL A 87 8.40 -5.58 1.34
CA VAL A 87 8.44 -5.49 -0.13
C VAL A 87 7.06 -5.10 -0.68
N GLY A 88 6.01 -5.77 -0.24
CA GLY A 88 4.63 -5.50 -0.66
C GLY A 88 4.14 -4.13 -0.21
N ARG A 89 4.42 -3.74 1.04
CA ARG A 89 4.06 -2.41 1.57
C ARG A 89 4.71 -1.30 0.77
N THR A 90 6.01 -1.44 0.52
CA THR A 90 6.80 -0.46 -0.25
C THR A 90 6.33 -0.40 -1.69
N LEU A 91 6.12 -1.56 -2.34
CA LEU A 91 5.68 -1.61 -3.73
C LEU A 91 4.30 -0.99 -3.92
N ALA A 92 3.36 -1.32 -3.01
CA ALA A 92 2.03 -0.72 -3.01
C ALA A 92 2.11 0.81 -2.85
N PHE A 93 2.98 1.30 -1.98
CA PHE A 93 3.23 2.73 -1.82
C PHE A 93 3.85 3.36 -3.08
N LEU A 94 4.83 2.71 -3.71
CA LEU A 94 5.49 3.21 -4.91
C LEU A 94 4.52 3.34 -6.10
N HIS A 95 3.60 2.38 -6.29
CA HIS A 95 2.56 2.46 -7.31
C HIS A 95 1.64 3.69 -7.13
N VAL A 96 1.42 4.10 -5.88
CA VAL A 96 0.60 5.27 -5.52
C VAL A 96 1.40 6.58 -5.52
N ASP A 97 2.67 6.59 -5.11
CA ASP A 97 3.44 7.82 -4.90
C ASP A 97 4.31 8.19 -6.11
N CYS A 98 4.86 7.22 -6.84
CA CYS A 98 5.76 7.50 -7.96
C CYS A 98 4.98 7.87 -9.23
N LYS A 99 4.87 9.16 -9.56
CA LYS A 99 4.12 9.64 -10.74
C LYS A 99 4.92 9.69 -12.05
N TYR A 100 6.24 9.53 -11.95
CA TYR A 100 7.15 9.71 -13.08
C TYR A 100 7.57 8.40 -13.74
N LYS A 101 7.15 7.26 -13.19
CA LYS A 101 7.49 5.93 -13.70
C LYS A 101 6.23 5.11 -13.87
N SER A 102 6.20 4.32 -14.93
CA SER A 102 5.17 3.31 -15.16
C SER A 102 5.25 2.20 -14.09
N VAL A 103 4.16 1.45 -13.92
CA VAL A 103 4.11 0.29 -13.01
C VAL A 103 5.18 -0.74 -13.41
N GLU A 104 5.38 -0.93 -14.71
CA GLU A 104 6.37 -1.84 -15.28
C GLU A 104 7.80 -1.40 -14.92
N GLU A 105 8.11 -0.11 -15.04
CA GLU A 105 9.41 0.42 -14.63
C GLU A 105 9.63 0.30 -13.12
N ILE A 106 8.61 0.59 -12.31
CA ILE A 106 8.70 0.45 -10.85
C ILE A 106 8.99 -1.01 -10.50
N ASN A 107 8.25 -1.96 -11.07
CA ASN A 107 8.46 -3.39 -10.82
C ASN A 107 9.86 -3.82 -11.26
N ARG A 108 10.32 -3.39 -12.43
CA ARG A 108 11.68 -3.70 -12.91
C ARG A 108 12.76 -3.20 -11.94
N TYR A 109 12.74 -1.93 -11.58
CA TYR A 109 13.77 -1.36 -10.71
C TYR A 109 13.69 -1.88 -9.27
N PHE A 110 12.47 -1.98 -8.72
CA PHE A 110 12.29 -2.35 -7.32
C PHE A 110 12.41 -3.86 -7.11
N ILE A 111 11.67 -4.65 -7.87
CA ILE A 111 11.59 -6.11 -7.68
C ILE A 111 12.71 -6.84 -8.41
N ASP A 112 12.87 -6.59 -9.71
CA ASP A 112 13.81 -7.38 -10.52
C ASP A 112 15.27 -7.03 -10.20
N GLU A 113 15.58 -5.73 -10.16
CA GLU A 113 16.94 -5.24 -9.90
C GLU A 113 17.25 -5.15 -8.39
N GLY A 114 16.27 -4.77 -7.56
CA GLY A 114 16.49 -4.54 -6.11
C GLY A 114 16.40 -5.79 -5.24
N TYR A 115 15.36 -6.61 -5.41
CA TYR A 115 15.08 -7.76 -4.55
C TYR A 115 15.34 -9.13 -5.21
N GLY A 116 15.80 -9.15 -6.46
CA GLY A 116 16.22 -10.38 -7.14
C GLY A 116 15.08 -11.32 -7.50
N LYS A 117 13.98 -10.78 -8.06
CA LYS A 117 12.80 -11.51 -8.60
C LYS A 117 11.92 -12.19 -7.54
N ILE A 118 11.63 -11.49 -6.45
CA ILE A 118 10.56 -11.89 -5.54
C ILE A 118 9.21 -11.73 -6.27
N SER A 119 8.37 -12.78 -6.27
CA SER A 119 7.00 -12.66 -6.79
C SER A 119 6.09 -12.02 -5.73
N VAL A 120 5.66 -10.78 -5.99
CA VAL A 120 4.70 -10.09 -5.11
C VAL A 120 3.28 -10.35 -5.62
N ASN A 121 2.48 -11.01 -4.79
CA ASN A 121 1.09 -11.28 -5.12
C ASN A 121 0.27 -9.98 -5.19
N SER A 122 -0.57 -9.81 -6.21
CA SER A 122 -1.42 -8.63 -6.37
C SER A 122 -2.41 -8.42 -5.22
N VAL A 123 -2.82 -9.48 -4.53
CA VAL A 123 -3.63 -9.42 -3.30
C VAL A 123 -2.93 -8.60 -2.22
N LEU A 124 -1.61 -8.77 -2.09
CA LEU A 124 -0.80 -8.05 -1.09
C LEU A 124 -0.88 -6.53 -1.32
N LEU A 125 -0.76 -6.13 -2.59
CA LEU A 125 -0.83 -4.73 -2.99
C LEU A 125 -2.21 -4.13 -2.73
N GLN A 126 -3.27 -4.85 -3.14
CA GLN A 126 -4.65 -4.42 -2.93
C GLN A 126 -4.99 -4.25 -1.45
N VAL A 127 -4.51 -5.15 -0.58
CA VAL A 127 -4.70 -5.03 0.87
C VAL A 127 -4.00 -3.79 1.42
N TYR A 128 -2.78 -3.48 0.99
CA TYR A 128 -2.09 -2.27 1.42
C TYR A 128 -2.76 -0.99 0.92
N TRP A 129 -3.25 -0.96 -0.31
CA TRP A 129 -4.05 0.15 -0.81
C TRP A 129 -5.34 0.33 0.00
N TYR A 130 -5.99 -0.76 0.41
CA TYR A 130 -7.13 -0.72 1.31
C TYR A 130 -6.77 -0.18 2.70
N ILE A 131 -5.62 -0.57 3.24
CA ILE A 131 -5.13 -0.05 4.52
C ILE A 131 -4.91 1.47 4.42
N ASP A 132 -4.34 1.96 3.32
CA ASP A 132 -4.15 3.40 3.11
C ASP A 132 -5.49 4.12 2.88
N PHE A 133 -6.42 3.54 2.12
CA PHE A 133 -7.79 4.03 1.97
C PHE A 133 -8.51 4.12 3.33
N TRP A 134 -8.37 3.11 4.17
CA TRP A 134 -8.89 3.08 5.52
C TRP A 134 -8.29 4.18 6.42
N LYS A 135 -7.00 4.50 6.27
CA LYS A 135 -6.39 5.61 7.01
C LYS A 135 -7.04 6.95 6.65
N PHE A 136 -7.34 7.20 5.37
CA PHE A 136 -8.09 8.41 4.96
C PHE A 136 -9.52 8.48 5.54
N LEU A 137 -10.14 7.32 5.79
CA LEU A 137 -11.41 7.26 6.51
C LEU A 137 -11.25 7.64 7.98
N GLN A 138 -10.19 7.16 8.64
CA GLN A 138 -9.96 7.39 10.08
C GLN A 138 -9.48 8.81 10.38
N SER A 139 -8.58 9.35 9.58
CA SER A 139 -7.99 10.67 9.76
C SER A 139 -8.27 11.54 8.54
N ASN A 140 -8.74 12.77 8.79
CA ASN A 140 -8.74 13.85 7.79
C ASN A 140 -7.57 14.78 8.10
N PRO A 141 -6.31 14.45 7.73
CA PRO A 141 -5.20 15.36 7.92
C PRO A 141 -5.23 16.55 6.93
N TYR A 142 -6.08 16.51 5.90
CA TYR A 142 -6.15 17.52 4.85
C TYR A 142 -7.52 18.21 4.83
N GLU A 143 -7.53 19.50 4.51
CA GLU A 143 -8.74 20.33 4.38
C GLU A 143 -9.66 19.84 3.25
N SER A 144 -9.10 19.12 2.25
CA SER A 144 -9.82 18.56 1.11
C SER A 144 -9.15 17.27 0.62
N LEU A 145 -9.91 16.16 0.58
CA LEU A 145 -9.43 14.87 0.04
C LEU A 145 -9.10 14.95 -1.45
N ASN A 146 -9.80 15.82 -2.18
CA ASN A 146 -9.60 16.00 -3.62
C ASN A 146 -8.29 16.68 -3.97
N ASP A 147 -7.62 17.31 -3.00
CA ASP A 147 -6.30 17.92 -3.17
C ASP A 147 -5.17 16.98 -2.73
N ASN A 148 -5.50 15.80 -2.21
CA ASN A 148 -4.52 14.80 -1.81
C ASN A 148 -4.24 13.83 -2.98
N GLU A 149 -3.11 14.06 -3.66
CA GLU A 149 -2.66 13.23 -4.79
C GLU A 149 -2.54 11.73 -4.42
N HIS A 150 -2.11 11.42 -3.20
CA HIS A 150 -2.02 10.03 -2.73
C HIS A 150 -3.41 9.39 -2.64
N PHE A 151 -4.39 10.09 -2.06
CA PHE A 151 -5.77 9.61 -1.98
C PHE A 151 -6.35 9.35 -3.37
N ILE A 152 -6.24 10.32 -4.29
CA ILE A 152 -6.75 10.21 -5.66
C ILE A 152 -6.17 8.96 -6.36
N ARG A 153 -4.87 8.74 -6.22
CA ARG A 153 -4.18 7.60 -6.86
C ARG A 153 -4.50 6.27 -6.19
N THR A 154 -4.60 6.22 -4.86
CA THR A 154 -5.06 5.02 -4.13
C THR A 154 -6.46 4.61 -4.60
N VAL A 155 -7.38 5.57 -4.69
CA VAL A 155 -8.75 5.33 -5.16
C VAL A 155 -8.76 4.77 -6.58
N LYS A 156 -8.03 5.41 -7.51
CA LYS A 156 -7.95 4.96 -8.89
C LYS A 156 -7.52 3.50 -9.01
N LEU A 157 -6.46 3.09 -8.27
CA LEU A 157 -5.98 1.71 -8.27
C LEU A 157 -7.01 0.74 -7.68
N LEU A 158 -7.71 1.14 -6.62
CA LEU A 158 -8.78 0.32 -6.02
C LEU A 158 -9.99 0.19 -6.95
N GLU A 159 -10.35 1.22 -7.71
CA GLU A 159 -11.42 1.18 -8.72
C GLU A 159 -11.04 0.24 -9.89
N GLU A 160 -9.82 0.34 -10.40
CA GLU A 160 -9.29 -0.54 -11.45
C GLU A 160 -9.33 -2.02 -11.01
N CYS A 161 -9.10 -2.28 -9.72
CA CYS A 161 -9.20 -3.62 -9.12
C CYS A 161 -10.62 -4.00 -8.68
N LYS A 162 -11.64 -3.15 -8.95
CA LYS A 162 -13.05 -3.35 -8.54
C LYS A 162 -13.23 -3.58 -7.04
N CYS A 163 -12.33 -3.02 -6.24
CA CYS A 163 -12.38 -3.07 -4.79
C CYS A 163 -13.39 -2.05 -4.25
N ILE A 164 -13.40 -0.86 -4.85
CA ILE A 164 -14.35 0.19 -4.53
C ILE A 164 -15.11 0.61 -5.79
N ILE A 165 -16.26 1.24 -5.59
CA ILE A 165 -17.13 1.71 -6.67
C ILE A 165 -17.50 3.17 -6.36
N ALA A 166 -17.33 4.06 -7.33
CA ALA A 166 -17.79 5.43 -7.24
C ALA A 166 -19.28 5.48 -6.86
N ASP A 167 -19.64 6.34 -5.92
CA ASP A 167 -21.02 6.54 -5.53
C ASP A 167 -21.61 7.76 -6.24
N ASP A 168 -22.24 7.52 -7.39
CA ASP A 168 -22.88 8.56 -8.22
C ASP A 168 -24.15 9.15 -7.59
N SER A 169 -24.48 8.84 -6.34
CA SER A 169 -25.69 9.33 -5.66
C SER A 169 -25.59 10.78 -5.14
N LYS A 170 -24.73 11.61 -5.73
CA LYS A 170 -24.56 13.04 -5.38
C LYS A 170 -25.16 13.97 -6.42
#